data_AF-A0A9Q9EZL6-F1
#
_entry.id   AF-A0A9Q9EZL6-F1
#
_cell.length_a   1.000
_cell.length_b   1.000
_cell.length_c   1.000
_cell.angle_alpha   90.00
_cell.angle_beta   90.00
_cell.angle_gamma   90.00
#
_symmetry.space_group_name_H-M   'P 1'
#
loop_
_entity.id
_entity.type
_entity.pdbx_description
1 polymer ?
#
loop_
_entity_poly.entity_id
_entity_poly.type
_entity_poly.pdbx_seq_one_letter_code
_entity_poly.pdbx_strand_id
1 'polypeptide(L)'
;MNGELYLKKGMLQLNKKLYDEALETFNKVIELDDDLASVTSAKCILGEYYFIHQNYEKSKEFLLWICDRQDELEEEFDDLLSQEIDTASVLMELIEKYKL
;
A
#
# COMPACT_ATOMS: atom_id res chain seq x y z
N MET A 1 -18.23 7.88 -5.05
CA MET A 1 -16.79 8.22 -5.11
C MET A 1 -16.10 6.87 -5.06
N ASN A 2 -15.38 6.49 -6.12
CA ASN A 2 -14.74 5.18 -6.26
C ASN A 2 -13.35 5.16 -5.60
N GLY A 3 -12.74 3.98 -5.43
CA GLY A 3 -11.44 3.79 -4.82
C GLY A 3 -10.36 4.72 -5.37
N GLU A 4 -10.27 4.87 -6.69
CA GLU A 4 -9.29 5.73 -7.36
C GLU A 4 -9.36 7.20 -6.90
N LEU A 5 -10.56 7.74 -6.71
CA LEU A 5 -10.74 9.13 -6.29
C LEU A 5 -10.40 9.32 -4.80
N TYR A 6 -10.66 8.30 -3.95
CA TYR A 6 -10.18 8.31 -2.57
C TYR A 6 -8.65 8.18 -2.51
N LEU A 7 -8.03 7.34 -3.34
CA LEU A 7 -6.57 7.21 -3.42
C LEU A 7 -5.92 8.57 -3.74
N LYS A 8 -6.42 9.25 -4.78
CA LYS A 8 -5.96 10.60 -5.15
C LYS A 8 -6.13 11.61 -4.01
N LYS A 9 -7.24 11.55 -3.28
CA LYS A 9 -7.47 12.39 -2.10
C LYS A 9 -6.44 12.11 -1.00
N GLY A 10 -6.16 10.84 -0.70
CA GLY A 10 -5.18 10.42 0.30
C GLY A 10 -3.78 10.94 -0.02
N MET A 11 -3.36 10.82 -1.29
CA MET A 11 -2.08 11.38 -1.75
C MET A 11 -2.00 12.90 -1.59
N LEU A 12 -3.09 13.63 -1.90
CA LEU A 12 -3.13 15.09 -1.68
C LEU A 12 -3.05 15.45 -0.19
N GLN A 13 -3.62 14.64 0.70
CA GLN A 13 -3.52 14.83 2.15
C GLN A 13 -2.09 14.57 2.64
N LEU A 14 -1.42 13.51 2.16
CA LEU A 14 0.00 13.27 2.43
C LEU A 14 0.89 14.45 2.00
N ASN A 15 0.67 14.99 0.79
CA ASN A 15 1.39 16.17 0.30
C ASN A 15 1.17 17.41 1.18
N LYS A 16 0.03 17.48 1.86
CA LYS A 16 -0.30 18.54 2.83
C LYS A 16 0.11 18.21 4.27
N LYS A 17 0.76 17.06 4.51
CA LYS A 17 1.15 16.56 5.83
C LYS A 17 -0.03 16.31 6.77
N LEU A 18 -1.21 16.04 6.21
CA LEU A 18 -2.42 15.65 6.93
C LEU A 18 -2.42 14.13 7.07
N TYR A 19 -1.53 13.61 7.92
CA TYR A 19 -1.22 12.18 7.98
C TYR A 19 -2.42 11.36 8.49
N ASP A 20 -3.08 11.78 9.56
CA ASP A 20 -4.21 11.06 10.13
C ASP A 20 -5.36 10.96 9.12
N GLU A 21 -5.70 12.07 8.46
CA GLU A 21 -6.77 12.09 7.46
C GLU A 21 -6.40 11.32 6.18
N ALA A 22 -5.10 11.26 5.84
CA ALA A 22 -4.61 10.43 4.75
C ALA A 22 -4.76 8.94 5.07
N LEU A 23 -4.39 8.51 6.28
CA LEU A 23 -4.54 7.13 6.73
C LEU A 23 -6.00 6.68 6.71
N GLU A 24 -6.92 7.50 7.24
CA GLU A 24 -8.36 7.23 7.17
C GLU A 24 -8.83 7.10 5.71
N THR A 25 -8.31 7.95 4.83
CA THR A 25 -8.67 7.97 3.42
C THR A 25 -8.15 6.73 2.67
N PHE A 26 -6.92 6.26 2.95
CA PHE A 26 -6.40 5.02 2.36
C PHE A 26 -7.11 3.77 2.89
N ASN A 27 -7.43 3.73 4.18
CA ASN A 27 -8.27 2.66 4.72
C ASN A 27 -9.63 2.63 4.02
N LYS A 28 -10.18 3.80 3.65
CA LYS A 28 -11.43 3.84 2.89
C LYS A 28 -11.31 3.26 1.48
N VAL A 29 -10.16 3.39 0.82
CA VAL A 29 -9.90 2.74 -0.48
C VAL A 29 -9.99 1.22 -0.32
N ILE A 30 -9.35 0.68 0.71
CA ILE A 30 -9.35 -0.76 1.01
C ILE A 30 -10.75 -1.26 1.39
N GLU A 31 -11.53 -0.48 2.14
CA GLU A 31 -12.92 -0.84 2.49
C GLU A 31 -13.87 -0.86 1.29
N LEU A 32 -13.64 0.00 0.29
CA LEU A 32 -14.49 0.05 -0.89
C LEU A 32 -14.25 -1.16 -1.80
N ASP A 33 -13.00 -1.62 -1.90
CA ASP A 33 -12.58 -2.81 -2.63
C ASP A 33 -13.15 -2.87 -4.07
N ASP A 34 -13.31 -1.71 -4.70
CA ASP A 34 -13.99 -1.54 -5.98
C ASP A 34 -13.01 -1.39 -7.17
N ASP A 35 -11.73 -1.20 -6.88
CA ASP A 35 -10.65 -1.06 -7.86
C ASP A 35 -9.36 -1.68 -7.32
N LEU A 36 -8.99 -2.84 -7.84
CA LEU A 36 -7.87 -3.63 -7.34
C LEU A 36 -6.53 -2.87 -7.42
N ALA A 37 -6.29 -2.11 -8.50
CA ALA A 37 -5.09 -1.28 -8.62
C ALA A 37 -5.02 -0.23 -7.50
N SER A 38 -6.11 0.50 -7.25
CA SER A 38 -6.16 1.50 -6.17
C SER A 38 -6.00 0.87 -4.78
N VAL A 39 -6.58 -0.31 -4.57
CA VAL A 39 -6.40 -1.08 -3.32
C VAL A 39 -4.94 -1.46 -3.13
N THR A 40 -4.27 -1.96 -4.17
CA THR A 40 -2.84 -2.29 -4.12
C THR A 40 -1.98 -1.07 -3.79
N SER A 41 -2.17 0.05 -4.48
CA SER A 41 -1.43 1.28 -4.17
C SER A 41 -1.72 1.79 -2.75
N ALA A 42 -2.96 1.75 -2.27
CA ALA A 42 -3.31 2.16 -0.91
C ALA A 42 -2.63 1.27 0.15
N LYS A 43 -2.62 -0.06 -0.05
CA LYS A 43 -1.92 -1.00 0.84
C LYS A 43 -0.41 -0.76 0.83
N CYS A 44 0.19 -0.52 -0.33
CA CYS A 44 1.63 -0.22 -0.43
C CYS A 44 1.98 1.04 0.38
N ILE A 45 1.24 2.13 0.20
CA ILE A 45 1.44 3.39 0.94
C ILE A 45 1.30 3.19 2.45
N LEU A 46 0.30 2.41 2.90
CA LEU A 46 0.14 2.09 4.32
C LEU A 46 1.29 1.24 4.85
N GLY A 47 1.76 0.28 4.06
CA GLY A 47 2.94 -0.55 4.36
C GLY A 47 4.20 0.29 4.57
N GLU A 48 4.49 1.21 3.65
CA GLU A 48 5.59 2.18 3.75
C GLU A 48 5.45 3.09 4.97
N TYR A 49 4.24 3.62 5.19
CA TYR A 49 3.97 4.48 6.33
C TYR A 49 4.29 3.77 7.65
N TYR A 50 3.77 2.56 7.84
CA TYR A 50 4.01 1.80 9.06
C TYR A 50 5.47 1.35 9.20
N PHE A 51 6.16 1.06 8.09
CA PHE A 51 7.59 0.77 8.09
C PHE A 51 8.41 1.95 8.63
N ILE A 52 8.17 3.15 8.13
CA ILE A 52 8.89 4.38 8.55
C ILE A 52 8.61 4.68 10.03
N HIS A 53 7.42 4.36 10.53
CA HIS A 53 7.03 4.53 11.93
C HIS A 53 7.40 3.34 12.82
N GLN A 54 8.21 2.40 12.33
CA GLN A 54 8.70 1.22 13.06
C GLN A 54 7.59 0.30 13.58
N ASN A 55 6.40 0.36 12.97
CA ASN A 55 5.33 -0.59 13.22
C ASN A 55 5.41 -1.71 12.18
N TYR A 56 6.42 -2.57 12.34
CA TYR A 56 6.73 -3.61 11.36
C TYR A 56 5.68 -4.70 11.27
N GLU A 57 4.97 -5.00 12.36
CA GLU A 57 3.82 -5.91 12.37
C GLU A 57 2.72 -5.45 11.39
N LYS A 58 2.29 -4.18 11.49
CA LYS A 58 1.30 -3.63 10.56
C LYS A 58 1.85 -3.47 9.16
N SER A 59 3.11 -3.03 9.04
CA SER A 59 3.76 -2.92 7.74
C SER A 59 3.71 -4.27 7.01
N LYS A 60 4.12 -5.34 7.69
CA LYS A 60 4.12 -6.71 7.17
C LYS A 60 2.73 -7.16 6.71
N GLU A 61 1.67 -6.85 7.46
CA GLU A 61 0.30 -7.19 7.09
C GLU A 61 -0.08 -6.64 5.70
N PHE A 62 0.21 -5.37 5.43
CA PHE A 62 -0.12 -4.75 4.15
C PHE A 62 0.78 -5.24 3.02
N LEU A 63 2.08 -5.37 3.27
CA LEU A 63 3.05 -5.76 2.24
C LEU A 63 2.92 -7.23 1.86
N LEU A 64 2.67 -8.12 2.83
CA LEU A 64 2.45 -9.55 2.58
C LEU A 64 1.26 -9.77 1.65
N TRP A 65 0.19 -8.99 1.80
CA TRP A 65 -0.97 -9.06 0.91
C TRP A 65 -0.59 -8.81 -0.56
N ILE A 66 0.37 -7.89 -0.81
CA ILE A 66 0.86 -7.59 -2.16
C ILE A 66 1.74 -8.73 -2.67
N CYS A 67 2.70 -9.18 -1.85
CA CYS A 67 3.59 -10.29 -2.21
C CYS A 67 2.82 -11.59 -2.51
N ASP A 68 1.79 -11.93 -1.73
CA ASP A 68 0.96 -13.12 -1.94
C ASP A 68 0.16 -13.07 -3.25
N ARG A 69 -0.04 -11.87 -3.82
CA ARG A 69 -0.82 -11.62 -5.04
C ARG A 69 0.05 -11.16 -6.20
N GLN A 70 1.37 -11.20 -6.08
CA GLN A 70 2.29 -10.66 -7.06
C GLN A 70 2.02 -11.20 -8.47
N ASP A 71 1.93 -12.52 -8.65
CA ASP A 71 1.69 -13.14 -9.95
C ASP A 71 0.37 -12.67 -10.60
N GLU A 72 -0.70 -12.53 -9.81
CA GLU A 72 -2.01 -12.05 -10.26
C GLU A 72 -1.93 -10.58 -10.69
N LEU A 73 -1.24 -9.76 -9.89
CA LEU A 73 -1.10 -8.33 -10.15
C LEU A 73 -0.23 -8.06 -11.38
N GLU A 74 0.85 -8.82 -11.59
CA GLU A 74 1.70 -8.72 -12.78
C GLU A 74 0.95 -9.17 -14.05
N GLU A 75 0.12 -10.21 -13.98
CA GLU A 75 -0.68 -10.68 -15.13
C GLU A 75 -1.79 -9.68 -15.51
N GLU A 76 -2.47 -9.09 -14.52
CA GLU A 76 -3.62 -8.20 -14.77
C GLU A 76 -3.20 -6.78 -15.17
N PHE A 77 -2.13 -6.26 -14.57
CA PHE A 77 -1.77 -4.84 -14.65
C PHE A 77 -0.46 -4.55 -15.39
N ASP A 78 0.20 -5.57 -15.94
CA ASP A 78 1.49 -5.47 -16.62
C ASP A 78 2.50 -4.62 -15.79
N ASP A 79 2.88 -3.44 -16.28
CA ASP A 79 3.87 -2.55 -15.66
C ASP A 79 3.26 -1.53 -14.68
N LEU A 80 1.92 -1.48 -14.52
CA LEU A 80 1.26 -0.41 -13.76
C LEU A 80 1.57 -0.47 -12.26
N LEU A 81 1.73 -1.67 -11.70
CA LEU A 81 1.95 -1.91 -10.27
C LEU A 81 3.37 -2.40 -9.94
N SER A 82 4.29 -2.35 -10.90
CA SER A 82 5.67 -2.86 -10.70
C SER A 82 6.37 -2.16 -9.54
N GLN A 83 6.15 -0.85 -9.37
CA GLN A 83 6.77 -0.10 -8.27
C GLN A 83 6.25 -0.59 -6.91
N GLU A 84 4.94 -0.79 -6.77
CA GLU A 84 4.32 -1.29 -5.54
C GLU A 84 4.81 -2.69 -5.19
N ILE A 85 4.92 -3.57 -6.19
CA ILE A 85 5.40 -4.95 -6.03
C ILE A 85 6.88 -4.97 -5.60
N ASP A 86 7.73 -4.19 -6.29
CA ASP A 86 9.14 -4.06 -5.94
C ASP A 86 9.32 -3.52 -4.53
N THR A 87 8.53 -2.49 -4.18
CA THR A 87 8.56 -1.87 -2.85
C THR A 87 8.16 -2.87 -1.77
N ALA A 88 7.07 -3.61 -1.98
CA ALA A 88 6.61 -4.61 -1.03
C ALA A 88 7.65 -5.70 -0.82
N SER A 89 8.23 -6.22 -1.90
CA SER A 89 9.30 -7.23 -1.86
C SER A 89 10.53 -6.74 -1.08
N VAL A 90 11.02 -5.54 -1.37
CA VAL A 90 12.21 -4.97 -0.70
C VAL A 90 11.95 -4.76 0.79
N LEU A 91 10.82 -4.14 1.15
CA LEU A 91 10.51 -3.85 2.55
C LEU A 91 10.27 -5.13 3.35
N MET A 92 9.60 -6.13 2.76
CA MET A 92 9.45 -7.46 3.38
C MET A 92 10.79 -8.13 3.63
N GLU A 93 11.71 -8.12 2.64
CA GLU A 93 13.05 -8.68 2.83
C GLU A 93 13.78 -7.97 3.99
N LEU A 94 13.68 -6.64 4.09
CA LEU A 94 14.30 -5.90 5.19
C LEU A 94 13.71 -6.29 6.55
N ILE A 95 12.38 -6.40 6.67
CA ILE A 95 11.73 -6.83 7.91
C ILE A 95 12.25 -8.21 8.34
N GLU A 96 12.29 -9.17 7.42
CA GLU A 96 12.69 -10.55 7.72
C GLU A 96 14.18 -10.68 8.03
N LYS A 97 15.02 -10.04 7.21
CA LYS A 97 16.48 -10.10 7.34
C LYS A 97 16.97 -9.51 8.66
N TYR A 98 16.39 -8.39 9.07
CA TYR A 98 16.79 -7.69 10.28
C TYR A 98 15.94 -8.06 11.50
N LYS A 99 14.94 -8.95 11.34
CA LYS A 99 14.02 -9.37 12.40
C LYS A 99 13.36 -8.18 13.10
N LEU A 100 12.93 -7.22 12.27
CA LEU A 100 12.25 -5.99 12.70
C LEU A 100 10.84 -6.30 13.20
#